data_AF-A0A7J9GH47-F1
#
_entry.id   AF-A0A7J9GH47-F1
#
_cell.length_a   1.000
_cell.length_b   1.000
_cell.length_c   1.000
_cell.angle_alpha   90.00
_cell.angle_beta   90.00
_cell.angle_gamma   90.00
#
_symmetry.space_group_name_H-M   'P 1'
#
loop_
_entity.id
_entity.type
_entity.pdbx_description
1 polymer ?
#
loop_
_entity_poly.entity_id
_entity_poly.type
_entity_poly.pdbx_seq_one_letter_code
_entity_poly.pdbx_strand_id
1 'polypeptide(L)'
;MLEWQRTAFHFQPEKNWMNDVTGPLFYNGWYHFFYQYNPNGAVWGDIVWGHAVSKDLINWFHLPLAMVADQWYDKNGVWTGSATILPDGKIVMLYTGSTTEAVQVQNLAFPANHSDPFLIDWVKYHGNPVLVPPPGIYKKDFRDPTTAWLTSEGKWRITIGSKRDKTGISLVYDTKDFINY
;
A
#
# COMPACT_ATOMS: atom_id res chain seq x y z
N MET A 1 8.26 -28.94 -0.28
CA MET A 1 8.79 -27.72 0.36
C MET A 1 9.63 -28.17 1.53
N LEU A 2 10.79 -27.56 1.76
CA LEU A 2 11.69 -27.95 2.85
C LEU A 2 11.29 -27.20 4.12
N GLU A 3 10.36 -27.78 4.89
CA GLU A 3 9.72 -27.11 6.03
C GLU A 3 10.69 -26.60 7.09
N TRP A 4 11.87 -27.24 7.24
CA TRP A 4 12.88 -26.83 8.23
C TRP A 4 13.38 -25.39 8.05
N GLN A 5 13.26 -24.83 6.84
CA GLN A 5 13.69 -23.46 6.54
C GLN A 5 12.65 -22.42 6.93
N ARG A 6 11.39 -22.83 7.14
CA ARG A 6 10.33 -21.91 7.56
C ARG A 6 10.61 -21.46 8.99
N THR A 7 10.49 -20.16 9.22
CA THR A 7 10.66 -19.60 10.55
C THR A 7 9.50 -20.02 11.45
N ALA A 8 9.77 -20.23 12.72
CA ALA A 8 8.74 -20.63 13.68
C ALA A 8 7.92 -19.43 14.22
N PHE A 9 8.48 -18.22 14.17
CA PHE A 9 7.88 -17.03 14.81
C PHE A 9 8.04 -15.72 14.02
N HIS A 10 8.72 -15.71 12.86
CA HIS A 10 8.69 -14.53 12.00
C HIS A 10 7.49 -14.61 11.08
N PHE A 11 6.92 -13.45 10.76
CA PHE A 11 5.82 -13.40 9.81
C PHE A 11 6.28 -13.87 8.42
N GLN A 12 5.53 -14.78 7.82
CA GLN A 12 5.64 -15.17 6.42
C GLN A 12 4.27 -15.68 5.96
N PRO A 13 3.87 -15.49 4.69
CA PRO A 13 2.64 -16.08 4.19
C PRO A 13 2.72 -17.62 4.25
N GLU A 14 1.57 -18.27 4.14
CA GLU A 14 1.47 -19.73 4.10
C GLU A 14 2.37 -20.32 3.01
N LYS A 15 2.43 -19.68 1.85
CA LYS A 15 3.24 -20.06 0.68
C LYS A 15 3.54 -18.85 -0.20
N ASN A 16 4.38 -19.05 -1.22
CA ASN A 16 4.72 -18.10 -2.28
C ASN A 16 5.58 -16.91 -1.83
N TRP A 17 5.79 -15.97 -2.76
CA TRP A 17 6.65 -14.81 -2.61
C TRP A 17 6.00 -13.70 -1.80
N MET A 18 6.78 -13.12 -0.89
CA MET A 18 6.48 -11.87 -0.18
C MET A 18 7.70 -10.95 -0.22
N ASN A 19 7.46 -9.65 -0.32
CA ASN A 19 8.51 -8.63 -0.14
C ASN A 19 8.03 -7.51 0.79
N ASP A 20 7.83 -6.30 0.27
CA ASP A 20 7.62 -5.08 1.03
C ASP A 20 6.43 -5.19 1.99
N VAL A 21 6.60 -4.65 3.21
CA VAL A 21 5.50 -4.37 4.12
C VAL A 21 4.73 -3.16 3.59
N THR A 22 3.40 -3.25 3.58
CA THR A 22 2.54 -2.19 3.07
C THR A 22 1.50 -1.80 4.13
N GLY A 23 1.19 -0.50 4.21
CA GLY A 23 0.16 0.08 5.06
C GLY A 23 -0.01 -0.47 6.49
N PRO A 24 1.06 -0.67 7.29
CA PRO A 24 0.90 -1.15 8.66
C PRO A 24 0.09 -0.13 9.48
N LEU A 25 -0.92 -0.58 10.21
CA LEU A 25 -1.71 0.29 11.09
C LEU A 25 -2.26 -0.45 12.31
N PHE A 26 -2.56 0.29 13.38
CA PHE A 26 -3.35 -0.21 14.49
C PHE A 26 -4.75 0.39 14.42
N TYR A 27 -5.77 -0.46 14.31
CA TYR A 27 -7.16 -0.03 14.16
C TYR A 27 -8.09 -0.91 15.00
N ASN A 28 -9.02 -0.28 15.72
CA ASN A 28 -10.05 -0.95 16.52
C ASN A 28 -9.53 -2.13 17.38
N GLY A 29 -8.36 -1.95 17.99
CA GLY A 29 -7.73 -2.96 18.85
C GLY A 29 -6.97 -4.07 18.13
N TRP A 30 -6.70 -3.94 16.83
CA TRP A 30 -5.96 -4.91 16.03
C TRP A 30 -4.79 -4.24 15.32
N TYR A 31 -3.65 -4.92 15.27
CA TYR A 31 -2.56 -4.60 14.37
C TYR A 31 -2.86 -5.20 13.01
N HIS A 32 -2.88 -4.38 11.97
CA HIS A 32 -3.01 -4.79 10.58
C HIS A 32 -1.63 -4.74 9.92
N PHE A 33 -1.30 -5.83 9.23
CA PHE A 33 -0.08 -5.99 8.47
C PHE A 33 -0.44 -6.40 7.05
N PHE A 34 -0.12 -5.54 6.10
CA PHE A 34 -0.23 -5.85 4.68
C PHE A 34 1.16 -6.02 4.10
N TYR A 35 1.24 -6.75 3.00
CA TYR A 35 2.52 -7.07 2.37
C TYR A 35 2.33 -7.34 0.88
N GLN A 36 3.32 -6.96 0.07
CA GLN A 36 3.36 -7.37 -1.32
C GLN A 36 3.45 -8.89 -1.40
N TYR A 37 2.56 -9.48 -2.19
CA TYR A 37 2.39 -10.92 -2.31
C TYR A 37 2.23 -11.32 -3.78
N ASN A 38 2.82 -12.45 -4.17
CA ASN A 38 2.51 -13.10 -5.44
C ASN A 38 1.64 -14.35 -5.15
N PRO A 39 0.34 -14.37 -5.53
CA PRO A 39 -0.52 -15.52 -5.31
C PRO A 39 -0.17 -16.72 -6.22
N ASN A 40 0.60 -16.50 -7.29
CA ASN A 40 0.85 -17.46 -8.36
C ASN A 40 2.26 -18.04 -8.35
N GLY A 41 3.18 -17.57 -7.50
CA GLY A 41 4.55 -18.06 -7.54
C GLY A 41 5.47 -17.62 -6.39
N ALA A 42 6.57 -18.35 -6.24
CA ALA A 42 7.63 -18.07 -5.27
C ALA A 42 8.70 -17.09 -5.81
N VAL A 43 8.33 -16.27 -6.79
CA VAL A 43 9.17 -15.21 -7.39
C VAL A 43 8.36 -13.93 -7.52
N TRP A 44 9.03 -12.80 -7.71
CA TRP A 44 8.34 -11.53 -7.93
C TRP A 44 7.49 -11.55 -9.21
N GLY A 45 6.25 -11.07 -9.13
CA GLY A 45 5.24 -11.05 -10.20
C GLY A 45 3.82 -10.97 -9.63
N ASP A 46 2.83 -10.60 -10.44
CA ASP A 46 1.40 -10.56 -10.06
C ASP A 46 1.11 -9.94 -8.68
N ILE A 47 1.78 -8.82 -8.39
CA ILE A 47 1.81 -8.25 -7.04
C ILE A 47 0.43 -7.74 -6.61
N VAL A 48 -0.02 -8.26 -5.47
CA VAL A 48 -1.21 -7.86 -4.72
C VAL A 48 -0.83 -7.57 -3.26
N TRP A 49 -1.76 -7.05 -2.45
CA TRP A 49 -1.55 -6.95 -1.01
C TRP A 49 -2.18 -8.14 -0.30
N GLY A 50 -1.34 -8.97 0.31
CA GLY A 50 -1.76 -9.89 1.36
C GLY A 50 -2.10 -9.13 2.64
N HIS A 51 -2.84 -9.77 3.54
CA HIS A 51 -3.35 -9.13 4.75
C HIS A 51 -3.34 -10.12 5.91
N ALA A 52 -2.83 -9.69 7.05
CA ALA A 52 -2.96 -10.38 8.31
C ALA A 52 -3.25 -9.41 9.45
N VAL A 53 -3.88 -9.91 10.51
CA VAL A 53 -4.14 -9.16 11.74
C VAL A 53 -3.59 -9.86 12.98
N SER A 54 -3.23 -9.09 13.99
CA SER A 54 -2.72 -9.61 15.26
C SER A 54 -3.19 -8.76 16.44
N LYS A 55 -3.25 -9.36 17.63
CA LYS A 55 -3.43 -8.65 18.90
C LYS A 55 -2.11 -8.22 19.54
N ASP A 56 -0.99 -8.83 19.16
CA ASP A 56 0.28 -8.73 19.88
C ASP A 56 1.52 -8.60 18.97
N LEU A 57 1.32 -8.50 17.65
CA LEU A 57 2.38 -8.48 16.62
C LEU A 57 3.19 -9.79 16.50
N ILE A 58 2.78 -10.86 17.18
CA ILE A 58 3.45 -12.16 17.19
C ILE A 58 2.53 -13.25 16.63
N ASN A 59 1.31 -13.33 17.12
CA ASN A 59 0.31 -14.31 16.71
C ASN A 59 -0.59 -13.70 15.63
N TRP A 60 -0.48 -14.19 14.40
CA TRP A 60 -1.14 -13.60 13.23
C TRP A 60 -2.27 -14.48 12.69
N PHE A 61 -3.37 -13.85 12.32
CA PHE A 61 -4.44 -14.45 11.53
C PHE A 61 -4.31 -13.96 10.08
N HIS A 62 -4.07 -14.88 9.15
CA HIS A 62 -4.10 -14.56 7.72
C HIS A 62 -5.54 -14.32 7.26
N LEU A 63 -5.73 -13.26 6.49
CA LEU A 63 -7.01 -12.83 5.95
C LEU A 63 -7.00 -12.94 4.41
N PRO A 64 -8.15 -12.78 3.73
CA PRO A 64 -8.20 -12.64 2.28
C PRO A 64 -7.30 -11.50 1.77
N LEU A 65 -7.00 -11.52 0.47
CA LEU A 65 -6.25 -10.45 -0.17
C LEU A 65 -7.01 -9.12 -0.05
N ALA A 66 -6.33 -8.07 0.39
CA ALA A 66 -6.95 -6.77 0.61
C ALA A 66 -7.05 -5.94 -0.69
N MET A 67 -6.00 -5.97 -1.52
CA MET A 67 -5.91 -5.15 -2.73
C MET A 67 -5.36 -5.97 -3.89
N VAL A 68 -6.14 -6.13 -4.96
CA VAL A 68 -5.80 -6.94 -6.15
C VAL A 68 -5.66 -6.09 -7.41
N ALA A 69 -4.95 -6.57 -8.44
CA ALA A 69 -4.76 -5.84 -9.71
C ALA A 69 -5.96 -6.01 -10.66
N ASP A 70 -7.00 -5.18 -10.48
CA ASP A 70 -8.29 -5.29 -11.18
C ASP A 70 -8.70 -4.03 -11.96
N GLN A 71 -7.90 -2.96 -11.93
CA GLN A 71 -8.15 -1.72 -12.66
C GLN A 71 -7.03 -1.39 -13.64
N TRP A 72 -7.30 -0.54 -14.63
CA TRP A 72 -6.31 -0.19 -15.66
C TRP A 72 -5.05 0.49 -15.08
N TYR A 73 -5.21 1.27 -14.00
CA TYR A 73 -4.14 2.03 -13.36
C TYR A 73 -3.24 1.19 -12.44
N ASP A 74 -3.62 -0.05 -12.13
CA ASP A 74 -2.82 -1.00 -11.34
C ASP A 74 -2.79 -2.40 -11.95
N LYS A 75 -3.09 -2.50 -13.24
CA LYS A 75 -3.23 -3.77 -13.97
C LYS A 75 -2.00 -4.66 -13.87
N ASN A 76 -0.82 -4.06 -13.80
CA ASN A 76 0.47 -4.74 -13.71
C ASN A 76 0.96 -4.89 -12.26
N GLY A 77 0.15 -4.50 -11.26
CA GLY A 77 0.41 -4.74 -9.85
C GLY A 77 -0.03 -3.60 -8.93
N VAL A 78 -0.42 -3.99 -7.72
CA VAL A 78 -0.69 -3.10 -6.58
C VAL A 78 0.55 -3.09 -5.69
N TRP A 79 1.42 -2.11 -5.87
CA TRP A 79 2.73 -2.04 -5.20
C TRP A 79 2.64 -1.29 -3.86
N THR A 80 3.80 -0.98 -3.27
CA THR A 80 3.93 -0.46 -1.92
C THR A 80 3.17 0.84 -1.71
N GLY A 81 2.70 1.00 -0.48
CA GLY A 81 1.89 2.13 -0.04
C GLY A 81 1.77 2.15 1.46
N SER A 82 1.14 3.20 1.96
CA SER A 82 1.03 3.47 3.39
C SER A 82 -0.41 3.80 3.78
N ALA A 83 -0.74 3.51 5.04
CA ALA A 83 -2.01 3.86 5.63
C ALA A 83 -1.88 5.19 6.40
N THR A 84 -2.95 5.99 6.38
CA THR A 84 -3.12 7.18 7.21
C THR A 84 -4.47 7.11 7.90
N ILE A 85 -4.51 7.29 9.21
CA ILE A 85 -5.75 7.43 9.99
C ILE A 85 -6.06 8.92 10.11
N LEU A 86 -7.24 9.32 9.67
CA LEU A 86 -7.73 10.69 9.72
C LEU A 86 -8.30 11.02 11.12
N PRO A 87 -8.42 12.30 11.49
CA PRO A 87 -9.00 12.72 12.77
C PRO A 87 -10.42 12.21 13.04
N ASP A 88 -11.20 11.95 11.99
CA ASP A 88 -12.55 11.36 12.10
C ASP A 88 -12.55 9.83 12.21
N GLY A 89 -11.37 9.21 12.30
CA GLY A 89 -11.18 7.77 12.41
C GLY A 89 -11.26 7.02 11.08
N LYS A 90 -11.46 7.70 9.95
CA LYS A 90 -11.40 7.06 8.63
C LYS A 90 -9.98 6.70 8.26
N ILE A 91 -9.83 5.66 7.45
CA ILE A 91 -8.53 5.22 6.95
C ILE A 91 -8.42 5.54 5.47
N VAL A 92 -7.27 6.10 5.09
CA VAL A 92 -6.86 6.28 3.70
C VAL A 92 -5.63 5.45 3.44
N MET A 93 -5.68 4.56 2.45
CA MET A 93 -4.51 3.91 1.88
C MET A 93 -4.11 4.62 0.61
N LEU A 94 -2.86 5.07 0.56
CA LEU A 94 -2.23 5.60 -0.65
C LEU A 94 -1.18 4.59 -1.09
N TYR A 95 -1.24 4.14 -2.34
CA TYR A 95 -0.35 3.09 -2.87
C TYR A 95 0.07 3.39 -4.31
N THR A 96 1.17 2.77 -4.74
CA THR A 96 1.58 2.81 -6.14
C THR A 96 0.92 1.70 -6.95
N GLY A 97 0.24 2.05 -8.05
CA GLY A 97 -0.15 1.11 -9.09
C GLY A 97 0.79 1.13 -10.27
N SER A 98 0.92 -0.01 -10.95
CA SER A 98 1.58 -0.11 -12.26
C SER A 98 0.52 -0.21 -13.35
N THR A 99 0.40 0.82 -14.20
CA THR A 99 -0.59 0.83 -15.29
C THR A 99 -0.30 -0.22 -16.36
N THR A 100 -1.21 -0.41 -17.31
CA THR A 100 -1.01 -1.24 -18.52
C THR A 100 0.28 -0.92 -19.29
N GLU A 101 0.70 0.34 -19.34
CA GLU A 101 1.94 0.80 -19.98
C GLU A 101 3.15 0.79 -19.03
N ALA A 102 3.02 0.15 -17.86
CA ALA A 102 4.02 0.07 -16.80
C ALA A 102 4.45 1.46 -16.28
N VAL A 103 3.50 2.39 -16.18
CA VAL A 103 3.69 3.69 -15.50
C VAL A 103 3.37 3.52 -14.02
N GLN A 104 4.22 4.05 -13.15
CA GLN A 104 3.96 4.12 -11.72
C GLN A 104 3.09 5.35 -11.42
N VAL A 105 1.92 5.13 -10.84
CA VAL A 105 0.94 6.15 -10.48
C VAL A 105 0.46 5.93 -9.05
N GLN A 106 -0.01 6.98 -8.36
CA GLN A 106 -0.52 6.82 -7.00
C GLN A 106 -2.03 6.76 -6.98
N ASN A 107 -2.54 5.82 -6.18
CA ASN A 107 -3.94 5.44 -6.11
C ASN A 107 -4.40 5.43 -4.67
N LEU A 108 -5.69 5.72 -4.46
CA LEU A 108 -6.35 5.66 -3.16
C LEU A 108 -7.21 4.41 -3.03
N ALA A 109 -7.26 3.88 -1.81
CA ALA A 109 -8.26 2.94 -1.36
C ALA A 109 -8.69 3.22 0.08
N PHE A 110 -9.89 2.74 0.41
CA PHE A 110 -10.51 2.92 1.72
C PHE A 110 -11.16 1.61 2.16
N PRO A 111 -11.29 1.34 3.46
CA PRO A 111 -12.10 0.22 3.91
C PRO A 111 -13.55 0.35 3.44
N ALA A 112 -14.13 -0.73 2.92
CA ALA A 112 -15.54 -0.78 2.53
C ALA A 112 -16.46 -0.66 3.76
N ASN A 113 -16.00 -1.18 4.90
CA ASN A 113 -16.71 -1.14 6.18
C ASN A 113 -15.75 -0.79 7.32
N HIS A 114 -15.82 0.43 7.85
CA HIS A 114 -14.99 0.87 8.97
C HIS A 114 -15.38 0.23 10.31
N SER A 115 -16.57 -0.37 10.41
CA SER A 115 -16.99 -1.10 11.61
C SER A 115 -16.46 -2.54 11.66
N ASP A 116 -15.94 -3.06 10.54
CA ASP A 116 -15.26 -4.35 10.52
C ASP A 116 -13.88 -4.21 11.20
N PRO A 117 -13.64 -4.86 12.35
CA PRO A 117 -12.34 -4.78 13.02
C PRO A 117 -11.21 -5.41 12.20
N PHE A 118 -11.52 -6.25 11.20
CA PHE A 118 -10.52 -6.89 10.36
C PHE A 118 -10.26 -6.14 9.06
N LEU A 119 -11.11 -5.19 8.67
CA LEU A 119 -10.97 -4.41 7.42
C LEU A 119 -10.78 -5.32 6.20
N ILE A 120 -11.62 -6.33 6.05
CA ILE A 120 -11.48 -7.37 5.01
C ILE A 120 -11.61 -6.76 3.61
N ASP A 121 -12.65 -5.95 3.41
CA ASP A 121 -13.00 -5.43 2.10
C ASP A 121 -12.50 -3.99 1.91
N TRP A 122 -11.91 -3.71 0.75
CA TRP A 122 -11.38 -2.40 0.36
C TRP A 122 -12.00 -1.91 -0.94
N VAL A 123 -12.28 -0.61 -0.99
CA VAL A 123 -12.82 0.07 -2.18
C VAL A 123 -11.78 1.05 -2.70
N LYS A 124 -11.44 0.92 -3.98
CA LYS A 124 -10.57 1.87 -4.67
C LYS A 124 -11.33 3.12 -5.05
N TYR A 125 -10.67 4.28 -4.94
CA TYR A 125 -11.26 5.53 -5.40
C TYR A 125 -11.52 5.50 -6.91
N HIS A 126 -12.75 5.81 -7.31
CA HIS A 126 -13.17 5.75 -8.71
C HIS A 126 -12.40 6.72 -9.63
N GLY A 127 -11.86 7.81 -9.07
CA GLY A 127 -11.07 8.80 -9.80
C GLY A 127 -9.58 8.50 -9.84
N ASN A 128 -9.14 7.31 -9.45
CA ASN A 128 -7.73 6.92 -9.55
C ASN A 128 -7.21 6.94 -11.00
N PRO A 129 -5.92 7.27 -11.21
CA PRO A 129 -4.93 7.65 -10.20
C PRO A 129 -5.06 9.11 -9.73
N VAL A 130 -4.68 9.39 -8.48
CA VAL A 130 -4.68 10.75 -7.88
C VAL A 130 -3.39 11.52 -8.12
N LEU A 131 -2.28 10.83 -8.39
CA LEU A 131 -1.00 11.43 -8.75
C LEU A 131 -0.32 10.63 -9.87
N VAL A 132 0.27 11.35 -10.81
CA VAL A 132 1.08 10.80 -11.90
C VAL A 132 2.51 11.35 -11.83
N PRO A 133 3.50 10.71 -12.47
CA PRO A 133 4.87 11.21 -12.48
C PRO A 133 4.91 12.65 -13.01
N PRO A 134 5.49 13.62 -12.26
CA PRO A 134 5.54 15.01 -12.70
C PRO A 134 6.59 15.19 -13.82
N PRO A 135 6.57 16.33 -14.53
CA PRO A 135 7.58 16.65 -15.52
C PRO A 135 9.02 16.48 -14.99
N GLY A 136 9.86 15.80 -15.76
CA GLY A 136 11.25 15.52 -15.40
C GLY A 136 11.45 14.27 -14.51
N ILE A 137 10.39 13.55 -14.16
CA ILE A 137 10.47 12.25 -13.48
C ILE A 137 10.05 11.14 -14.45
N TYR A 138 10.85 10.09 -14.54
CA TYR A 138 10.56 8.97 -15.42
C TYR A 138 9.37 8.15 -14.93
N LYS A 139 8.64 7.55 -15.89
CA LYS A 139 7.44 6.73 -15.66
C LYS A 139 7.63 5.57 -14.66
N LYS A 140 8.87 5.12 -14.43
CA LYS A 140 9.22 4.00 -13.54
C LYS A 140 10.00 4.41 -12.29
N ASP A 141 10.05 5.71 -11.99
CA ASP A 141 10.81 6.28 -10.88
C ASP A 141 9.91 7.20 -10.01
N PHE A 142 8.67 6.78 -9.72
CA PHE A 142 7.69 7.56 -8.94
C PHE A 142 6.78 6.65 -8.12
N ARG A 143 7.18 6.30 -6.89
CA ARG A 143 6.49 5.25 -6.12
C ARG A 143 6.71 5.33 -4.61
N ASP A 144 6.00 4.46 -3.90
CA ASP A 144 6.13 4.19 -2.48
C ASP A 144 5.73 5.42 -1.62
N PRO A 145 4.46 5.85 -1.71
CA PRO A 145 3.95 6.98 -0.94
C PRO A 145 3.94 6.67 0.57
N THR A 146 4.35 7.65 1.36
CA THR A 146 4.41 7.52 2.83
C THR A 146 3.05 7.72 3.50
N THR A 147 2.95 7.34 4.78
CA THR A 147 1.88 7.83 5.67
C THR A 147 1.91 9.35 5.66
N ALA A 148 0.73 9.97 5.60
CA ALA A 148 0.62 11.43 5.61
C ALA A 148 0.68 11.98 7.03
N TRP A 149 1.16 13.21 7.16
CA TRP A 149 1.11 13.97 8.41
C TRP A 149 0.40 15.30 8.21
N LEU A 150 -0.33 15.74 9.22
CA LEU A 150 -1.02 17.03 9.21
C LEU A 150 -0.04 18.16 9.53
N THR A 151 -0.01 19.19 8.70
CA THR A 151 0.82 20.38 8.88
C THR A 151 0.11 21.43 9.73
N SER A 152 0.86 22.40 10.26
CA SER A 152 0.31 23.55 10.99
C SER A 152 -0.62 24.43 10.15
N GLU A 153 -0.57 24.32 8.82
CA GLU A 153 -1.46 25.02 7.88
C GLU A 153 -2.80 24.31 7.67
N GLY A 154 -3.03 23.18 8.34
CA GLY A 154 -4.25 22.37 8.18
C GLY A 154 -4.31 21.63 6.85
N LYS A 155 -3.14 21.30 6.26
CA LYS A 155 -3.02 20.43 5.09
C LYS A 155 -2.33 19.14 5.49
N TRP A 156 -2.63 18.04 4.81
CA TRP A 156 -1.83 16.82 4.87
C TRP A 156 -0.61 16.97 3.98
N ARG A 157 0.47 16.30 4.36
CA ARG A 157 1.69 16.20 3.56
C ARG A 157 2.11 14.74 3.46
N ILE A 158 2.57 14.35 2.29
CA ILE A 158 3.16 13.04 2.02
C ILE A 158 4.54 13.21 1.36
N THR A 159 5.32 12.14 1.36
CA THR A 159 6.43 12.02 0.40
C THR A 159 6.31 10.82 -0.50
N ILE A 160 6.92 10.91 -1.69
CA ILE A 160 7.01 9.82 -2.68
C ILE A 160 8.46 9.68 -3.12
N GLY A 161 8.96 8.44 -3.11
CA GLY A 161 10.29 8.10 -3.56
C GLY A 161 10.45 8.27 -5.07
N SER A 162 11.57 8.87 -5.46
CA SER A 162 11.88 9.12 -6.87
C SER A 162 13.38 9.30 -7.08
N LYS A 163 13.80 9.61 -8.31
CA LYS A 163 15.19 9.98 -8.62
C LYS A 163 15.26 10.99 -9.75
N ARG A 164 16.35 11.76 -9.78
CA ARG A 164 16.82 12.49 -10.96
C ARG A 164 18.21 11.98 -11.30
N ASP A 165 18.35 11.45 -12.51
CA ASP A 165 19.56 10.75 -12.95
C ASP A 165 19.97 9.64 -11.96
N LYS A 166 21.08 9.84 -11.25
CA LYS A 166 21.61 8.91 -10.23
C LYS A 166 21.33 9.35 -8.80
N THR A 167 20.65 10.47 -8.60
CA THR A 167 20.39 11.06 -7.28
C THR A 167 18.98 10.72 -6.83
N GLY A 168 18.86 9.97 -5.73
CA GLY A 168 17.58 9.72 -5.08
C GLY A 168 16.98 11.01 -4.52
N ILE A 169 15.67 11.17 -4.68
CA ILE A 169 14.94 12.32 -4.16
C ILE A 169 13.66 11.86 -3.45
N SER A 170 13.15 12.73 -2.58
CA SER A 170 11.85 12.58 -1.94
C SER A 170 10.98 13.74 -2.41
N LEU A 171 9.96 13.43 -3.22
CA LEU A 171 9.00 14.43 -3.69
C LEU A 171 7.99 14.69 -2.58
N VAL A 172 7.70 15.95 -2.29
CA VAL A 172 6.75 16.37 -1.25
C VAL A 172 5.48 16.89 -1.91
N TYR A 173 4.33 16.42 -1.43
CA TYR A 173 3.02 16.89 -1.89
C TYR A 173 2.17 17.29 -0.69
N ASP A 174 1.41 18.38 -0.83
CA ASP A 174 0.41 18.82 0.14
C ASP A 174 -0.98 18.49 -0.40
N THR A 175 -1.93 18.15 0.47
CA THR A 175 -3.33 17.91 0.08
C THR A 175 -4.27 18.29 1.22
N LYS A 176 -5.53 18.58 0.92
CA LYS A 176 -6.58 18.75 1.94
C LYS A 176 -7.53 17.56 2.02
N ASP A 177 -7.60 16.76 0.97
CA ASP A 177 -8.63 15.74 0.78
C ASP A 177 -8.10 14.41 0.24
N PHE A 178 -6.77 14.28 0.08
CA PHE A 178 -6.07 13.14 -0.53
C PHE A 178 -6.36 12.92 -2.02
N ILE A 179 -7.27 13.69 -2.61
CA ILE A 179 -7.67 13.56 -4.01
C ILE A 179 -6.94 14.62 -4.85
N ASN A 180 -6.78 15.82 -4.31
CA ASN A 180 -6.15 16.96 -4.95
C ASN A 180 -4.82 17.30 -4.24
N TYR A 181 -3.73 17.35 -5.01
CA TYR A 181 -2.37 17.57 -4.53
C TYR A 181 -1.71 18.78 -5.20
#